data_AF-A0A0J7NEA9-F1
#
_entry.id   AF-A0A0J7NEA9-F1
#
_cell.length_a   1.000
_cell.length_b   1.000
_cell.length_c   1.000
_cell.angle_alpha   90.00
_cell.angle_beta   90.00
_cell.angle_gamma   90.00
#
_symmetry.space_group_name_H-M   'P 1'
#
loop_
_entity.id
_entity.type
_entity.pdbx_description
1 polymer ?
#
loop_
_entity_poly.entity_id
_entity_poly.type
_entity_poly.pdbx_seq_one_letter_code
_entity_poly.pdbx_strand_id
1 'polypeptide(L)'
;MKIFRFVHTYNNNSFGKYAIVRPWLVSEKVVVPAYIPQPSYGKSSIPERDGPVTPEIKDESQIECMRQSCKLASHILHQVDALIKPGITTDFLDKQVHDMIIGNGAYPSPLNYHGFPKSICTSVNNVACHGIPDSRPLQEGDILNVDVTVYLNGYHGDCSAMFQVGEVDLEGKQLITITELCLKSAIEICKPNQHFCNIANDYSGRMKPGMTFTIEPVLSQGMTQIEILEDGWTACTVDNSRTAQIEHTVLITDDGCEILTL
;
A
#
# COMPACT_ATOMS: atom_id res chain seq x y z
N MET A 1 -29.01 9.10 18.48
CA MET A 1 -27.79 8.31 18.76
C MET A 1 -28.14 6.84 18.60
N LYS A 2 -27.96 6.27 17.40
CA LYS A 2 -28.16 4.82 17.18
C LYS A 2 -26.87 4.13 17.59
N ILE A 3 -26.92 3.38 18.68
CA ILE A 3 -25.81 2.50 19.09
C ILE A 3 -25.81 1.34 18.10
N PHE A 4 -24.91 1.38 17.11
CA PHE A 4 -24.62 0.21 16.28
C PHE A 4 -23.91 -0.80 17.18
N ARG A 5 -24.60 -1.91 17.47
CA ARG A 5 -24.04 -3.04 18.18
C ARG A 5 -23.20 -3.82 17.16
N PHE A 6 -21.91 -3.50 17.06
CA PHE A 6 -20.99 -4.17 16.13
C PHE A 6 -20.74 -5.61 16.59
N VAL A 7 -21.54 -6.55 16.09
CA VAL A 7 -21.31 -7.99 16.28
C VAL A 7 -20.08 -8.36 15.47
N HIS A 8 -19.03 -8.81 16.15
CA HIS A 8 -17.83 -9.31 15.50
C HIS A 8 -18.15 -10.68 14.91
N THR A 9 -18.32 -10.75 13.58
CA THR A 9 -18.47 -12.01 12.87
C THR A 9 -17.07 -12.56 12.61
N TYR A 10 -16.67 -13.56 13.38
CA TYR A 10 -15.48 -14.34 13.12
C TYR A 10 -15.80 -15.37 12.04
N ASN A 11 -14.96 -15.44 10.99
CA ASN A 11 -15.04 -16.53 10.05
C ASN A 11 -14.24 -17.71 10.62
N ASN A 12 -14.86 -18.87 10.72
CA ASN A 12 -14.20 -20.13 11.04
C ASN A 12 -14.33 -20.99 9.78
N ASN A 13 -13.59 -20.60 8.74
CA ASN A 13 -13.59 -21.25 7.43
C ASN A 13 -12.31 -22.08 7.23
N SER A 14 -12.15 -22.67 6.06
CA SER A 14 -10.94 -23.42 5.69
C SER A 14 -9.67 -22.57 5.60
N PHE A 15 -9.76 -21.25 5.76
CA PHE A 15 -8.67 -20.29 5.54
C PHE A 15 -8.15 -19.68 6.84
N GLY A 16 -8.61 -20.15 8.00
CA GLY A 16 -8.15 -19.72 9.32
C GLY A 16 -9.18 -18.94 10.12
N LYS A 17 -8.75 -18.33 11.23
CA LYS A 17 -9.61 -17.62 12.18
C LYS A 17 -9.23 -16.15 12.24
N TYR A 18 -10.12 -15.30 11.73
CA TYR A 18 -9.94 -13.86 11.71
C TYR A 18 -11.29 -13.13 11.72
N ALA A 19 -11.28 -11.84 12.07
CA ALA A 19 -12.46 -11.01 12.02
C ALA A 19 -12.69 -10.47 10.61
N ILE A 20 -13.94 -10.56 10.12
CA ILE A 20 -14.34 -9.89 8.88
C ILE A 20 -14.36 -8.38 9.14
N VAL A 21 -13.64 -7.64 8.30
CA VAL A 21 -13.48 -6.20 8.37
C VAL A 21 -14.56 -5.52 7.54
N ARG A 22 -15.17 -4.52 8.17
CA ARG A 22 -16.11 -3.56 7.58
C ARG A 22 -15.68 -2.16 8.05
N PRO A 23 -15.99 -1.08 7.32
CA PRO A 23 -15.59 0.27 7.69
C PRO A 23 -16.12 0.72 9.06
N TRP A 24 -15.30 1.46 9.79
CA TRP A 24 -15.65 2.16 11.03
C TRP A 24 -15.64 3.68 10.79
N LEU A 25 -15.79 4.46 11.88
CA LEU A 25 -15.77 5.92 11.79
C LEU A 25 -14.39 6.41 11.32
N VAL A 26 -14.37 7.14 10.21
CA VAL A 26 -13.20 7.84 9.66
C VAL A 26 -13.10 9.22 10.31
N SER A 27 -11.93 9.56 10.87
CA SER A 27 -11.70 10.90 11.44
C SER A 27 -11.45 11.95 10.35
N GLU A 28 -11.49 13.24 10.70
CA GLU A 28 -11.23 14.34 9.77
C GLU A 28 -9.86 14.23 9.08
N LYS A 29 -9.73 14.85 7.90
CA LYS A 29 -8.47 14.88 7.15
C LYS A 29 -7.40 15.63 7.94
N VAL A 30 -6.20 15.09 7.97
CA VAL A 30 -5.00 15.74 8.54
C VAL A 30 -4.54 16.91 7.67
N VAL A 31 -3.89 17.90 8.29
CA VAL A 31 -3.48 19.15 7.63
C VAL A 31 -2.02 19.09 7.23
N VAL A 32 -1.74 19.36 5.96
CA VAL A 32 -0.38 19.53 5.45
C VAL A 32 0.08 20.99 5.62
N PRO A 33 1.20 21.27 6.29
CA PRO A 33 1.75 22.62 6.39
C PRO A 33 2.06 23.24 5.01
N ALA A 34 1.82 24.55 4.86
CA ALA A 34 1.94 25.23 3.57
C ALA A 34 3.36 25.23 2.95
N TYR A 35 4.40 24.98 3.76
CA TYR A 35 5.79 24.91 3.29
C TYR A 35 6.17 23.56 2.67
N ILE A 36 5.34 22.51 2.85
CA ILE A 36 5.57 21.20 2.25
C ILE A 36 5.22 21.28 0.76
N PRO A 37 6.16 20.97 -0.17
CA PRO A 37 5.84 20.85 -1.59
C PRO A 37 4.76 19.79 -1.81
N GLN A 38 3.75 20.12 -2.62
CA GLN A 38 2.61 19.23 -2.87
C GLN A 38 2.59 18.81 -4.34
N PRO A 39 2.11 17.59 -4.65
CA PRO A 39 1.81 17.21 -6.02
C PRO A 39 0.65 18.06 -6.58
N SER A 40 0.44 18.01 -7.90
CA SER A 40 -0.56 18.85 -8.58
C SER A 40 -1.99 18.68 -8.05
N TYR A 41 -2.33 17.49 -7.56
CA TYR A 41 -3.63 17.18 -6.97
C TYR A 41 -3.77 17.57 -5.49
N GLY A 42 -2.70 17.93 -4.79
CA GLY A 42 -2.73 18.09 -3.33
C GLY A 42 -3.82 19.07 -2.86
N LYS A 43 -4.08 20.12 -3.65
CA LYS A 43 -5.15 21.10 -3.39
C LYS A 43 -6.47 20.80 -4.11
N SER A 44 -6.42 20.30 -5.34
CA SER A 44 -7.59 20.16 -6.23
C SER A 44 -8.29 18.81 -6.10
N SER A 45 -7.64 17.82 -5.50
CA SER A 45 -7.95 16.38 -5.57
C SER A 45 -7.90 15.73 -6.95
N ILE A 46 -7.55 16.49 -7.98
CA ILE A 46 -7.57 16.04 -9.38
C ILE A 46 -6.13 16.09 -9.90
N PRO A 47 -5.52 14.94 -10.26
CA PRO A 47 -4.19 14.94 -10.85
C PRO A 47 -4.23 15.60 -12.24
N GLU A 48 -3.17 16.31 -12.59
CA GLU A 48 -3.04 16.95 -13.92
C GLU A 48 -3.04 15.94 -15.08
N ARG A 49 -2.63 14.69 -14.81
CA ARG A 49 -2.63 13.56 -15.75
C ARG A 49 -2.85 12.25 -15.00
N ASP A 50 -3.53 11.28 -15.62
CA ASP A 50 -3.77 9.93 -15.08
C ASP A 50 -2.51 9.02 -15.14
N GLY A 51 -1.32 9.62 -15.09
CA GLY A 51 -0.04 8.94 -15.30
C GLY A 51 0.41 8.87 -16.78
N PRO A 52 1.59 8.30 -17.04
CA PRO A 52 2.13 8.19 -18.39
C PRO A 52 1.52 6.98 -19.14
N VAL A 53 1.20 7.16 -20.42
CA VAL A 53 0.66 6.08 -21.30
C VAL A 53 1.70 4.98 -21.56
N THR A 54 2.98 5.31 -21.46
CA THR A 54 4.11 4.37 -21.59
C THR A 54 5.08 4.60 -20.45
N PRO A 55 5.75 3.55 -19.92
CA PRO A 55 6.74 3.74 -18.87
C PRO A 55 7.80 4.76 -19.26
N GLU A 56 7.97 5.79 -18.42
CA GLU A 56 8.96 6.85 -18.62
C GLU A 56 10.38 6.27 -18.46
N ILE A 57 11.32 6.74 -19.29
CA ILE A 57 12.75 6.49 -19.09
C ILE A 57 13.32 7.70 -18.38
N LYS A 58 13.76 7.51 -17.15
CA LYS A 58 14.31 8.57 -16.29
C LYS A 58 15.78 8.80 -16.59
N ASP A 59 16.20 10.06 -16.55
CA ASP A 59 17.62 10.41 -16.51
C ASP A 59 18.22 10.21 -15.11
N GLU A 60 19.54 10.36 -14.98
CA GLU A 60 20.27 10.15 -13.72
C GLU A 60 19.76 11.03 -12.57
N SER A 61 19.40 12.28 -12.84
CA SER A 61 18.90 13.21 -11.82
C SER A 61 17.51 12.81 -11.33
N GLN A 62 16.65 12.36 -12.24
CA GLN A 62 15.31 11.89 -11.91
C GLN A 62 15.37 10.56 -11.13
N ILE A 63 16.29 9.66 -11.50
CA ILE A 63 16.54 8.41 -10.79
C ILE A 63 17.01 8.70 -9.35
N GLU A 64 17.89 9.68 -9.14
CA GLU A 64 18.32 10.05 -7.79
C GLU A 64 17.16 10.56 -6.93
N CYS A 65 16.26 11.38 -7.49
CA CYS A 65 15.06 11.80 -6.76
C CYS A 65 14.11 10.62 -6.46
N MET A 66 13.99 9.63 -7.37
CA MET A 66 13.25 8.40 -7.11
C MET A 66 13.86 7.62 -5.94
N ARG A 67 15.19 7.42 -5.92
CA ARG A 67 15.90 6.76 -4.82
C ARG A 67 15.64 7.44 -3.48
N GLN A 68 15.71 8.77 -3.43
CA GLN A 68 15.47 9.52 -2.21
C GLN A 68 14.04 9.38 -1.71
N SER A 69 13.06 9.46 -2.61
CA SER A 69 11.64 9.31 -2.27
C SER A 69 11.32 7.89 -1.79
N CYS A 70 11.79 6.88 -2.52
CA CYS A 70 11.61 5.47 -2.18
C CYS A 70 12.29 5.09 -0.86
N LYS A 71 13.52 5.57 -0.63
CA LYS A 71 14.24 5.37 0.62
C LYS A 71 13.47 5.97 1.81
N LEU A 72 12.86 7.14 1.64
CA LEU A 72 12.03 7.73 2.69
C LEU A 72 10.77 6.90 2.95
N ALA A 73 10.06 6.46 1.91
CA ALA A 73 8.88 5.60 2.05
C ALA A 73 9.20 4.31 2.81
N SER A 74 10.24 3.58 2.39
CA SER A 74 10.74 2.36 3.06
C SER A 74 11.12 2.64 4.52
N HIS A 75 11.87 3.73 4.77
CA HIS A 75 12.28 4.09 6.12
C HIS A 75 11.08 4.34 7.06
N ILE A 76 10.03 4.99 6.55
CA ILE A 76 8.81 5.26 7.31
C ILE A 76 8.03 3.96 7.53
N LEU A 77 7.85 3.14 6.50
CA LEU A 77 7.16 1.85 6.59
C LEU A 77 7.80 0.93 7.65
N HIS A 78 9.13 0.87 7.71
CA HIS A 78 9.86 0.12 8.74
C HIS A 78 9.60 0.60 10.18
N GLN A 79 9.30 1.89 10.38
CA GLN A 79 8.97 2.40 11.72
C GLN A 79 7.55 2.03 12.16
N VAL A 80 6.66 1.68 11.23
CA VAL A 80 5.27 1.35 11.53
C VAL A 80 5.16 0.07 12.37
N ASP A 81 6.04 -0.91 12.15
CA ASP A 81 6.02 -2.21 12.86
C ASP A 81 5.98 -2.05 14.38
N ALA A 82 6.82 -1.14 14.92
CA ALA A 82 6.89 -0.88 16.36
C ALA A 82 5.61 -0.28 16.96
N LEU A 83 4.71 0.24 16.13
CA LEU A 83 3.43 0.83 16.53
C LEU A 83 2.29 -0.19 16.51
N ILE A 84 2.44 -1.30 15.77
CA ILE A 84 1.38 -2.27 15.53
C ILE A 84 1.24 -3.21 16.73
N LYS A 85 0.05 -3.21 17.31
CA LYS A 85 -0.36 -4.13 18.38
C LYS A 85 -1.88 -4.15 18.54
N PRO A 86 -2.46 -5.17 19.18
CA PRO A 86 -3.89 -5.19 19.48
C PRO A 86 -4.34 -3.93 20.21
N GLY A 87 -5.50 -3.41 19.82
CA GLY A 87 -6.14 -2.23 20.41
C GLY A 87 -5.76 -0.89 19.78
N ILE A 88 -4.68 -0.81 18.99
CA ILE A 88 -4.35 0.41 18.23
C ILE A 88 -5.27 0.51 17.01
N THR A 89 -5.69 1.71 16.65
CA THR A 89 -6.54 1.95 15.47
C THR A 89 -5.69 2.21 14.23
N THR A 90 -6.25 1.94 13.05
CA THR A 90 -5.58 2.32 11.79
C THR A 90 -5.49 3.83 11.64
N ASP A 91 -6.47 4.60 12.14
CA ASP A 91 -6.41 6.08 12.21
C ASP A 91 -5.25 6.60 13.08
N PHE A 92 -4.83 5.84 14.11
CA PHE A 92 -3.63 6.19 14.87
C PHE A 92 -2.37 5.98 14.04
N LEU A 93 -2.27 4.86 13.32
CA LEU A 93 -1.14 4.59 12.43
C LEU A 93 -1.03 5.67 11.34
N ASP A 94 -2.15 6.06 10.74
CA ASP A 94 -2.22 7.15 9.75
C ASP A 94 -1.65 8.46 10.28
N LYS A 95 -2.03 8.87 11.49
CA LYS A 95 -1.52 10.12 12.11
C LYS A 95 -0.02 10.04 12.39
N GLN A 96 0.46 8.91 12.91
CA GLN A 96 1.88 8.72 13.17
C GLN A 96 2.70 8.75 11.88
N VAL A 97 2.24 8.06 10.83
CA VAL A 97 2.91 8.06 9.53
C VAL A 97 2.83 9.43 8.86
N HIS A 98 1.68 10.10 8.93
CA HIS A 98 1.54 11.49 8.45
C HIS A 98 2.60 12.40 9.08
N ASP A 99 2.74 12.39 10.41
CA ASP A 99 3.70 13.22 11.12
C ASP A 99 5.15 12.89 10.73
N MET A 100 5.47 11.60 10.52
CA MET A 100 6.78 11.17 10.01
C MET A 100 7.07 11.70 8.59
N ILE A 101 6.08 11.65 7.70
CA ILE A 101 6.20 12.14 6.32
C ILE A 101 6.43 13.65 6.32
N ILE A 102 5.59 14.40 7.03
CA ILE A 102 5.69 15.87 7.15
C ILE A 102 7.01 16.28 7.81
N GLY A 103 7.43 15.56 8.86
CA GLY A 103 8.69 15.81 9.56
C GLY A 103 9.93 15.64 8.68
N ASN A 104 9.83 14.87 7.60
CA ASN A 104 10.88 14.68 6.61
C ASN A 104 10.73 15.59 5.38
N GLY A 105 9.83 16.59 5.43
CA GLY A 105 9.64 17.56 4.35
C GLY A 105 8.93 17.00 3.12
N ALA A 106 8.28 15.83 3.24
CA ALA A 106 7.56 15.17 2.16
C ALA A 106 6.05 15.32 2.31
N TYR A 107 5.32 15.02 1.24
CA TYR A 107 3.86 15.00 1.21
C TYR A 107 3.35 13.55 1.17
N PRO A 108 2.30 13.17 1.93
CA PRO A 108 1.71 11.84 1.85
C PRO A 108 0.86 11.71 0.58
N SER A 109 1.36 10.99 -0.43
CA SER A 109 0.76 10.98 -1.78
C SER A 109 -0.71 10.54 -1.81
N PRO A 110 -1.17 9.55 -1.03
CA PRO A 110 -2.58 9.18 -1.02
C PRO A 110 -3.49 10.32 -0.59
N LEU A 111 -3.00 11.26 0.24
CA LEU A 111 -3.82 12.31 0.78
C LEU A 111 -4.38 13.18 -0.34
N ASN A 112 -5.72 13.23 -0.40
CA ASN A 112 -6.49 13.98 -1.38
C ASN A 112 -6.35 13.48 -2.84
N TYR A 113 -5.61 12.41 -3.12
CA TYR A 113 -5.57 11.81 -4.46
C TYR A 113 -6.95 11.27 -4.85
N HIS A 114 -7.57 11.82 -5.91
CA HIS A 114 -9.00 11.63 -6.24
C HIS A 114 -9.97 11.78 -5.05
N GLY A 115 -9.57 12.54 -4.03
CA GLY A 115 -10.35 12.78 -2.83
C GLY A 115 -10.12 11.80 -1.67
N PHE A 116 -9.21 10.82 -1.79
CA PHE A 116 -8.87 9.89 -0.71
C PHE A 116 -8.57 10.66 0.60
N PRO A 117 -9.12 10.23 1.75
CA PRO A 117 -9.20 11.09 2.94
C PRO A 117 -8.00 10.98 3.90
N LYS A 118 -7.07 10.05 3.66
CA LYS A 118 -6.01 9.68 4.60
C LYS A 118 -4.63 9.71 3.95
N SER A 119 -3.58 9.63 4.75
CA SER A 119 -2.19 9.74 4.33
C SER A 119 -1.58 8.41 3.88
N ILE A 120 -2.16 7.30 4.32
CA ILE A 120 -1.78 5.93 3.97
C ILE A 120 -3.02 5.07 3.74
N CYS A 121 -2.83 3.90 3.14
CA CYS A 121 -3.84 2.84 3.15
C CYS A 121 -3.51 1.81 4.24
N THR A 122 -4.54 1.27 4.87
CA THR A 122 -4.42 0.19 5.87
C THR A 122 -5.44 -0.89 5.57
N SER A 123 -4.99 -2.04 5.09
CA SER A 123 -5.87 -3.10 4.57
C SER A 123 -5.78 -4.33 5.48
N VAL A 124 -6.81 -4.54 6.29
CA VAL A 124 -6.85 -5.61 7.30
C VAL A 124 -7.63 -6.81 6.79
N ASN A 125 -7.09 -8.02 6.95
CA ASN A 125 -7.75 -9.30 6.66
C ASN A 125 -8.36 -9.39 5.24
N ASN A 126 -9.68 -9.27 5.10
CA ASN A 126 -10.39 -9.41 3.81
C ASN A 126 -10.38 -8.16 2.93
N VAL A 127 -9.72 -7.10 3.40
CA VAL A 127 -9.49 -5.89 2.60
C VAL A 127 -8.27 -6.13 1.71
N ALA A 128 -8.51 -6.17 0.40
CA ALA A 128 -7.51 -6.42 -0.64
C ALA A 128 -6.52 -5.26 -0.75
N CYS A 129 -7.02 -4.03 -0.87
CA CYS A 129 -6.23 -2.81 -0.95
C CYS A 129 -7.10 -1.57 -0.63
N HIS A 130 -6.45 -0.42 -0.53
CA HIS A 130 -7.07 0.91 -0.36
C HIS A 130 -8.00 1.03 0.87
N GLY A 131 -7.80 0.22 1.91
CA GLY A 131 -8.53 0.37 3.15
C GLY A 131 -8.28 1.74 3.78
N ILE A 132 -9.34 2.49 4.06
CA ILE A 132 -9.25 3.82 4.67
C ILE A 132 -8.94 3.68 6.17
N PRO A 133 -7.86 4.29 6.69
CA PRO A 133 -7.63 4.37 8.13
C PRO A 133 -8.83 4.93 8.91
N ASP A 134 -9.26 4.19 9.92
CA ASP A 134 -10.49 4.45 10.67
C ASP A 134 -10.34 4.10 12.16
N SER A 135 -11.43 4.24 12.90
CA SER A 135 -11.48 3.98 14.35
C SER A 135 -11.49 2.49 14.75
N ARG A 136 -11.39 1.54 13.80
CA ARG A 136 -11.35 0.11 14.13
C ARG A 136 -10.07 -0.22 14.90
N PRO A 137 -10.15 -0.76 16.12
CA PRO A 137 -8.97 -1.30 16.79
C PRO A 137 -8.53 -2.59 16.10
N LEU A 138 -7.22 -2.71 15.86
CA LEU A 138 -6.58 -3.95 15.44
C LEU A 138 -6.80 -5.04 16.50
N GLN A 139 -6.99 -6.27 16.06
CA GLN A 139 -7.31 -7.41 16.92
C GLN A 139 -6.19 -8.45 16.90
N GLU A 140 -6.07 -9.20 17.99
CA GLU A 140 -5.19 -10.37 18.06
C GLU A 140 -5.47 -11.32 16.89
N GLY A 141 -4.44 -11.63 16.11
CA GLY A 141 -4.53 -12.52 14.95
C GLY A 141 -4.89 -11.83 13.62
N ASP A 142 -5.11 -10.51 13.60
CA ASP A 142 -5.26 -9.77 12.35
C ASP A 142 -3.95 -9.80 11.54
N ILE A 143 -4.07 -9.83 10.21
CA ILE A 143 -3.00 -9.44 9.30
C ILE A 143 -3.34 -8.06 8.71
N LEU A 144 -2.34 -7.20 8.59
CA LEU A 144 -2.49 -5.80 8.19
C LEU A 144 -1.48 -5.48 7.09
N ASN A 145 -1.93 -5.10 5.91
CA ASN A 145 -1.10 -4.36 4.97
C ASN A 145 -1.08 -2.87 5.37
N VAL A 146 0.11 -2.27 5.39
CA VAL A 146 0.27 -0.82 5.42
C VAL A 146 1.00 -0.39 4.16
N ASP A 147 0.39 0.56 3.46
CA ASP A 147 0.85 1.07 2.16
C ASP A 147 1.21 2.56 2.28
N VAL A 148 2.46 2.87 1.94
CA VAL A 148 3.10 4.16 2.16
C VAL A 148 3.65 4.69 0.84
N THR A 149 3.03 5.74 0.34
CA THR A 149 3.55 6.53 -0.78
C THR A 149 3.91 7.95 -0.33
N VAL A 150 5.15 8.39 -0.55
CA VAL A 150 5.59 9.76 -0.24
C VAL A 150 5.91 10.54 -1.51
N TYR A 151 5.67 11.84 -1.50
CA TYR A 151 6.10 12.77 -2.54
C TYR A 151 7.22 13.66 -1.99
N LEU A 152 8.42 13.49 -2.54
CA LEU A 152 9.63 14.20 -2.15
C LEU A 152 10.40 14.62 -3.40
N ASN A 153 10.95 15.85 -3.41
CA ASN A 153 11.78 16.36 -4.51
C ASN A 153 11.16 16.25 -5.92
N GLY A 154 9.82 16.26 -6.01
CA GLY A 154 9.11 16.16 -7.28
C GLY A 154 8.69 14.75 -7.69
N TYR A 155 9.01 13.73 -6.89
CA TYR A 155 8.82 12.32 -7.24
C TYR A 155 8.08 11.56 -6.15
N HIS A 156 7.37 10.50 -6.56
CA HIS A 156 6.69 9.58 -5.66
C HIS A 156 7.58 8.37 -5.37
N GLY A 157 7.65 7.94 -4.12
CA GLY A 157 8.24 6.66 -3.73
C GLY A 157 7.17 5.81 -3.04
N ASP A 158 7.03 4.55 -3.47
CA ASP A 158 5.90 3.71 -3.12
C ASP A 158 6.31 2.31 -2.64
N CYS A 159 5.71 1.87 -1.53
CA CYS A 159 5.90 0.54 -0.99
C CYS A 159 4.86 0.19 0.06
N SER A 160 4.61 -1.11 0.20
CA SER A 160 3.75 -1.66 1.23
C SER A 160 4.29 -2.97 1.79
N ALA A 161 3.90 -3.28 3.02
CA ALA A 161 4.29 -4.52 3.69
C ALA A 161 3.15 -5.09 4.52
N MET A 162 3.21 -6.41 4.74
CA MET A 162 2.31 -7.11 5.65
C MET A 162 2.88 -7.17 7.06
N PHE A 163 2.02 -6.89 8.03
CA PHE A 163 2.32 -6.96 9.46
C PHE A 163 1.37 -7.93 10.16
N GLN A 164 1.90 -8.58 11.20
CA GLN A 164 1.13 -9.48 12.06
C GLN A 164 0.70 -8.72 13.32
N VAL A 165 -0.58 -8.78 13.68
CA VAL A 165 -1.08 -8.17 14.91
C VAL A 165 -1.16 -9.22 16.01
N GLY A 166 -0.17 -9.22 16.91
CA GLY A 166 -0.05 -10.28 17.91
C GLY A 166 0.26 -11.63 17.26
N GLU A 167 -0.32 -12.71 17.78
CA GLU A 167 -0.13 -14.06 17.26
C GLU A 167 -1.13 -14.42 16.16
N VAL A 168 -0.65 -14.43 14.92
CA VAL A 168 -1.41 -14.85 13.74
C VAL A 168 -1.36 -16.38 13.58
N ASP A 169 -2.46 -16.95 13.06
CA ASP A 169 -2.57 -18.37 12.73
C ASP A 169 -1.63 -18.79 11.57
N LEU A 170 -1.51 -20.10 11.34
CA LEU A 170 -0.60 -20.64 10.34
C LEU A 170 -1.00 -20.21 8.93
N GLU A 171 -2.30 -20.20 8.65
CA GLU A 171 -2.88 -19.88 7.35
C GLU A 171 -2.59 -18.41 6.98
N GLY A 172 -2.62 -17.48 7.93
CA GLY A 172 -2.27 -16.07 7.72
C GLY A 172 -0.79 -15.87 7.50
N LYS A 173 0.05 -16.53 8.32
CA LYS A 173 1.51 -16.53 8.16
C LYS A 173 1.93 -17.09 6.79
N GLN A 174 1.28 -18.16 6.34
CA GLN A 174 1.49 -18.75 5.02
C GLN A 174 1.10 -17.81 3.89
N LEU A 175 -0.06 -17.15 4.00
CA LEU A 175 -0.51 -16.18 3.00
C LEU A 175 0.53 -15.06 2.81
N ILE A 176 1.00 -14.45 3.91
CA ILE A 176 2.04 -13.40 3.88
C ILE A 176 3.31 -13.92 3.19
N THR A 177 3.79 -15.09 3.60
CA THR A 177 5.03 -15.69 3.06
C THR A 177 4.91 -15.95 1.56
N ILE A 178 3.76 -16.47 1.10
CA ILE A 178 3.53 -16.75 -0.32
C ILE A 178 3.46 -15.46 -1.13
N THR A 179 2.80 -14.41 -0.62
CA THR A 179 2.79 -13.09 -1.28
C THR A 179 4.20 -12.53 -1.44
N GLU A 180 5.05 -12.64 -0.42
CA GLU A 180 6.45 -12.21 -0.48
C GLU A 180 7.25 -12.98 -1.54
N LEU A 181 7.06 -14.31 -1.60
CA LEU A 181 7.69 -15.15 -2.62
C LEU A 181 7.21 -14.79 -4.03
N CYS A 182 5.93 -14.49 -4.21
CA CYS A 182 5.38 -14.05 -5.50
C CYS A 182 5.99 -12.72 -5.95
N LEU A 183 6.06 -11.73 -5.05
CA LEU A 183 6.72 -10.45 -5.31
C LEU A 183 8.18 -10.65 -5.73
N LYS A 184 8.94 -11.40 -4.93
CA LYS A 184 10.35 -11.68 -5.21
C LYS A 184 10.54 -12.38 -6.56
N SER A 185 9.72 -13.37 -6.88
CA SER A 185 9.79 -14.10 -8.15
C SER A 185 9.54 -13.19 -9.34
N ALA A 186 8.62 -12.22 -9.22
CA ALA A 186 8.36 -11.23 -10.26
C ALA A 186 9.52 -10.22 -10.40
N ILE A 187 10.12 -9.76 -9.29
CA ILE A 187 11.29 -8.86 -9.32
C ILE A 187 12.49 -9.56 -9.98
N GLU A 188 12.73 -10.85 -9.71
CA GLU A 188 13.85 -11.60 -10.32
C GLU A 188 13.76 -11.71 -11.86
N ILE A 189 12.56 -11.56 -12.43
CA ILE A 189 12.35 -11.50 -13.88
C ILE A 189 12.77 -10.13 -14.45
N CYS A 190 12.73 -9.07 -13.65
CA CYS A 190 12.90 -7.70 -14.13
C CYS A 190 14.34 -7.41 -14.56
N LYS A 191 14.53 -7.15 -15.86
CA LYS A 191 15.80 -6.72 -16.48
C LYS A 191 15.55 -6.22 -17.90
N PRO A 192 16.53 -5.54 -18.54
CA PRO A 192 16.37 -5.05 -19.90
C PRO A 192 15.91 -6.12 -20.89
N ASN A 193 15.03 -5.71 -21.81
CA ASN A 193 14.45 -6.52 -22.88
C ASN A 193 13.47 -7.61 -22.44
N GLN A 194 13.17 -7.78 -21.14
CA GLN A 194 12.06 -8.64 -20.72
C GLN A 194 10.71 -7.99 -21.02
N HIS A 195 9.70 -8.81 -21.29
CA HIS A 195 8.34 -8.32 -21.51
C HIS A 195 7.62 -8.12 -20.19
N PHE A 196 6.81 -7.06 -20.09
CA PHE A 196 5.98 -6.82 -18.91
C PHE A 196 4.96 -7.94 -18.66
N CYS A 197 4.49 -8.63 -19.69
CA CYS A 197 3.61 -9.79 -19.53
C CYS A 197 4.26 -10.96 -18.76
N ASN A 198 5.59 -11.04 -18.68
CA ASN A 198 6.27 -12.05 -17.88
C ASN A 198 6.05 -11.87 -16.37
N ILE A 199 5.60 -10.69 -15.94
CA ILE A 199 5.21 -10.37 -14.55
C ILE A 199 3.70 -10.12 -14.44
N ALA A 200 2.90 -10.72 -15.33
CA ALA A 200 1.43 -10.59 -15.36
C ALA A 200 0.92 -9.14 -15.53
N ASN A 201 1.68 -8.29 -16.23
CA ASN A 201 1.26 -6.94 -16.59
C ASN A 201 0.81 -6.87 -18.06
N ASP A 202 -0.28 -6.15 -18.34
CA ASP A 202 -0.91 -6.08 -19.67
C ASP A 202 -0.19 -5.14 -20.67
N TYR A 203 0.82 -4.39 -20.22
CA TYR A 203 1.62 -3.57 -21.12
C TYR A 203 2.42 -4.46 -22.08
N SER A 204 2.23 -4.26 -23.38
CA SER A 204 2.86 -5.10 -24.43
C SER A 204 4.34 -4.79 -24.69
N GLY A 205 4.90 -3.78 -24.00
CA GLY A 205 6.27 -3.35 -24.20
C GLY A 205 7.31 -4.19 -23.46
N ARG A 206 8.57 -3.79 -23.66
CA ARG A 206 9.73 -4.37 -22.99
C ARG A 206 10.34 -3.39 -21.98
N MET A 207 10.87 -3.93 -20.90
CA MET A 207 11.62 -3.21 -19.89
C MET A 207 12.90 -2.63 -20.48
N LYS A 208 13.22 -1.38 -20.13
CA LYS A 208 14.41 -0.65 -20.58
C LYS A 208 15.10 0.01 -19.38
N PRO A 209 16.45 0.18 -19.41
CA PRO A 209 17.16 0.94 -18.39
C PRO A 209 16.54 2.31 -18.14
N GLY A 210 16.48 2.72 -16.88
CA GLY A 210 15.88 3.99 -16.44
C GLY A 210 14.36 3.96 -16.23
N MET A 211 13.68 2.86 -16.58
CA MET A 211 12.27 2.68 -16.22
C MET A 211 12.12 2.41 -14.72
N THR A 212 11.14 3.06 -14.09
CA THR A 212 10.73 2.75 -12.71
C THR A 212 9.25 2.41 -12.67
N PHE A 213 8.87 1.40 -11.90
CA PHE A 213 7.48 0.97 -11.71
C PHE A 213 7.36 0.13 -10.43
N THR A 214 6.13 -0.13 -10.00
CA THR A 214 5.83 -0.97 -8.83
C THR A 214 5.59 -2.42 -9.25
N ILE A 215 5.88 -3.33 -8.34
CA ILE A 215 5.37 -4.70 -8.37
C ILE A 215 4.66 -4.91 -7.03
N GLU A 216 3.36 -5.17 -7.08
CA GLU A 216 2.45 -5.05 -5.93
C GLU A 216 1.39 -6.18 -5.89
N PRO A 217 1.78 -7.46 -5.91
CA PRO A 217 0.83 -8.56 -5.97
C PRO A 217 -0.10 -8.57 -4.76
N VAL A 218 -1.41 -8.64 -5.02
CA VAL A 218 -2.45 -8.92 -4.02
C VAL A 218 -2.89 -10.37 -4.18
N LEU A 219 -2.65 -11.19 -3.16
CA LEU A 219 -3.13 -12.58 -3.13
C LEU A 219 -4.33 -12.70 -2.22
N SER A 220 -5.27 -13.59 -2.59
CA SER A 220 -6.45 -13.95 -1.80
C SER A 220 -6.38 -15.43 -1.44
N GLN A 221 -6.81 -15.80 -0.23
CA GLN A 221 -6.92 -17.21 0.17
C GLN A 221 -8.08 -17.93 -0.53
N GLY A 222 -9.11 -17.18 -0.95
CA GLY A 222 -10.32 -17.72 -1.55
C GLY A 222 -10.50 -17.24 -2.98
N MET A 223 -11.59 -16.53 -3.22
CA MET A 223 -11.94 -15.95 -4.52
C MET A 223 -11.09 -14.73 -4.88
N THR A 224 -10.89 -14.49 -6.19
CA THR A 224 -10.20 -13.30 -6.71
C THR A 224 -11.14 -12.11 -6.93
N GLN A 225 -12.45 -12.34 -6.89
CA GLN A 225 -13.46 -11.31 -7.06
C GLN A 225 -13.47 -10.36 -5.85
N ILE A 226 -13.43 -9.06 -6.15
CA ILE A 226 -13.52 -7.98 -5.17
C ILE A 226 -14.78 -7.15 -5.37
N GLU A 227 -15.25 -6.54 -4.28
CA GLU A 227 -16.24 -5.45 -4.28
C GLU A 227 -15.58 -4.16 -3.75
N ILE A 228 -15.91 -3.02 -4.35
CA ILE A 228 -15.58 -1.70 -3.78
C ILE A 228 -16.71 -1.30 -2.86
N LEU A 229 -16.39 -0.97 -1.61
CA LEU A 229 -17.39 -0.59 -0.60
C LEU A 229 -18.01 0.80 -0.89
N GLU A 230 -19.05 1.15 -0.13
CA GLU A 230 -19.78 2.43 -0.28
C GLU A 230 -18.90 3.67 -0.07
N ASP A 231 -17.73 3.52 0.57
CA ASP A 231 -16.75 4.60 0.72
C ASP A 231 -16.03 4.96 -0.59
N GLY A 232 -16.18 4.13 -1.64
CA GLY A 232 -15.60 4.33 -2.98
C GLY A 232 -14.15 3.92 -3.12
N TRP A 233 -13.52 3.36 -2.09
CA TRP A 233 -12.09 3.05 -2.06
C TRP A 233 -11.79 1.63 -1.61
N THR A 234 -12.34 1.23 -0.45
CA THR A 234 -11.96 -0.01 0.21
C THR A 234 -12.37 -1.19 -0.67
N ALA A 235 -11.38 -1.94 -1.16
CA ALA A 235 -11.60 -3.14 -1.95
C ALA A 235 -11.62 -4.37 -1.04
N CYS A 236 -12.70 -5.13 -1.04
CA CYS A 236 -12.86 -6.33 -0.21
C CYS A 236 -13.12 -7.57 -1.05
N THR A 237 -12.63 -8.73 -0.62
CA THR A 237 -13.02 -10.02 -1.23
C THR A 237 -14.51 -10.30 -1.02
N VAL A 238 -15.20 -10.75 -2.07
CA VAL A 238 -16.66 -11.01 -2.00
C VAL A 238 -17.02 -12.18 -1.09
N ASP A 239 -16.10 -13.14 -0.91
CA ASP A 239 -16.25 -14.30 -0.03
C ASP A 239 -15.71 -14.04 1.39
N ASN A 240 -15.21 -12.83 1.66
CA ASN A 240 -14.55 -12.41 2.89
C ASN A 240 -13.29 -13.22 3.23
N SER A 241 -12.65 -13.88 2.26
CA SER A 241 -11.33 -14.51 2.45
C SER A 241 -10.24 -13.46 2.74
N ARG A 242 -9.21 -13.81 3.51
CA ARG A 242 -8.10 -12.86 3.73
C ARG A 242 -7.31 -12.63 2.45
N THR A 243 -6.71 -11.46 2.40
CA THR A 243 -5.80 -11.01 1.37
C THR A 243 -4.47 -10.56 1.99
N ALA A 244 -3.42 -10.60 1.18
CA ALA A 244 -2.13 -10.03 1.51
C ALA A 244 -1.52 -9.35 0.28
N GLN A 245 -0.96 -8.17 0.49
CA GLN A 245 -0.27 -7.36 -0.50
C GLN A 245 1.11 -6.98 0.04
N ILE A 246 2.12 -7.03 -0.81
CA ILE A 246 3.46 -6.51 -0.53
C ILE A 246 3.92 -5.83 -1.81
N GLU A 247 4.65 -4.72 -1.68
CA GLU A 247 5.03 -3.92 -2.83
C GLU A 247 6.43 -3.36 -2.72
N HIS A 248 7.11 -3.32 -3.86
CA HIS A 248 8.29 -2.51 -4.06
C HIS A 248 8.22 -1.65 -5.32
N THR A 249 8.76 -0.44 -5.23
CA THR A 249 9.18 0.33 -6.40
C THR A 249 10.54 -0.19 -6.88
N VAL A 250 10.64 -0.47 -8.17
CA VAL A 250 11.86 -0.97 -8.81
C VAL A 250 12.37 -0.06 -9.91
N LEU A 251 13.69 -0.09 -10.16
CA LEU A 251 14.38 0.56 -11.27
C LEU A 251 15.01 -0.51 -12.16
N ILE A 252 14.82 -0.43 -13.47
CA ILE A 252 15.56 -1.26 -14.43
C ILE A 252 16.95 -0.65 -14.65
N THR A 253 18.00 -1.43 -14.42
CA THR A 253 19.40 -1.06 -14.67
C THR A 253 19.86 -1.63 -16.01
N ASP A 254 21.12 -1.40 -16.40
CA ASP A 254 21.68 -1.92 -17.66
C ASP A 254 21.80 -3.45 -17.71
N ASP A 255 21.83 -4.11 -16.55
CA ASP A 255 22.10 -5.55 -16.39
C ASP A 255 21.06 -6.29 -15.53
N GLY A 256 20.08 -5.58 -14.97
CA GLY A 256 19.12 -6.16 -14.04
C GLY A 256 18.09 -5.15 -13.54
N CYS A 257 17.87 -5.19 -12.24
CA CYS A 257 16.89 -4.39 -11.54
C CYS A 257 17.38 -4.05 -10.12
N GLU A 258 17.18 -2.80 -9.71
CA GLU A 258 17.44 -2.28 -8.36
C GLU A 258 16.08 -2.10 -7.66
N ILE A 259 15.95 -2.64 -6.45
CA ILE A 259 14.78 -2.40 -5.60
C ILE A 259 15.02 -1.08 -4.85
N LEU A 260 14.20 -0.07 -5.09
CA LEU A 260 14.40 1.28 -4.54
C LEU A 260 13.87 1.43 -3.11
N THR A 261 13.00 0.52 -2.67
CA THR A 261 12.32 0.53 -1.37
C THR A 261 12.74 -0.61 -0.44
N LEU A 262 14.03 -1.00 -0.46
CA LEU A 262 14.63 -1.88 0.57
C LEU A 262 14.95 -1.14 1.87
#